data_AF-A0A962WIN3-F1
#
_entry.id   AF-A0A962WIN3-F1
#
_cell.length_a   1.000
_cell.length_b   1.000
_cell.length_c   1.000
_cell.angle_alpha   90.00
_cell.angle_beta   90.00
_cell.angle_gamma   90.00
#
_symmetry.space_group_name_H-M   'P 1'
#
loop_
_entity.id
_entity.type
_entity.pdbx_description
1 polymer ?
#
loop_
_entity_poly.entity_id
_entity_poly.type
_entity_poly.pdbx_seq_one_letter_code
_entity_poly.pdbx_strand_id
1 'polypeptide(L)' 'YRYLAESIRMHPDQASLAGMMALAGFERCEWFNLTAGVVALHRGYRL' A
#
# COMPACT_ATOMS: atom_id res chain seq x y z
N TYR A 1 -14.68 -14.74 8.68
CA TYR A 1 -13.22 -14.86 8.91
C TYR A 1 -12.42 -15.38 7.71
N ARG A 2 -12.93 -16.26 6.84
CA ARG A 2 -12.19 -16.74 5.64
C ARG A 2 -11.75 -15.61 4.70
N TYR A 3 -12.64 -14.67 4.43
CA TYR A 3 -12.38 -13.48 3.61
C TYR A 3 -11.26 -12.57 4.18
N LEU A 4 -11.16 -12.54 5.51
CA LEU A 4 -10.05 -12.02 6.33
C LEU A 4 -8.66 -12.34 5.76
N ALA A 5 -8.28 -13.59 5.98
CA ALA A 5 -6.95 -14.08 5.66
C ALA A 5 -6.70 -14.10 4.14
N GLU A 6 -7.75 -14.28 3.34
CA GLU A 6 -7.67 -14.24 1.89
C GLU A 6 -7.36 -12.83 1.38
N SER A 7 -8.07 -11.81 1.87
CA SER A 7 -7.85 -10.42 1.44
C SER A 7 -6.46 -9.91 1.85
N ILE A 8 -5.95 -10.30 3.01
CA ILE A 8 -4.58 -9.96 3.46
C ILE A 8 -3.53 -10.55 2.51
N ARG A 9 -3.70 -11.80 2.06
CA ARG A 9 -2.75 -12.43 1.12
C ARG A 9 -2.81 -11.85 -0.29
N MET A 10 -3.99 -11.40 -0.71
CA MET A 10 -4.19 -10.79 -2.02
C MET A 10 -3.78 -9.32 -2.06
N HIS A 11 -3.63 -8.67 -0.90
CA HIS A 11 -3.19 -7.28 -0.83
C HIS A 11 -1.74 -7.16 -1.33
N PRO A 12 -1.43 -6.20 -2.21
CA PRO A 12 -0.06 -5.99 -2.67
C PRO A 12 0.87 -5.64 -1.51
N ASP A 13 2.15 -5.95 -1.66
CA ASP A 13 3.18 -5.42 -0.77
C ASP A 13 3.33 -3.90 -0.93
N GLN A 14 4.10 -3.27 -0.04
CA GLN A 14 4.17 -1.81 0.03
C GLN A 14 4.79 -1.16 -1.21
N ALA A 15 5.80 -1.79 -1.79
CA ALA A 15 6.45 -1.29 -2.99
C ALA A 15 5.54 -1.45 -4.21
N SER A 16 4.86 -2.61 -4.31
CA SER A 16 3.87 -2.87 -5.35
C SER A 16 2.72 -1.86 -5.30
N LEU A 17 2.16 -1.59 -4.11
CA LEU A 17 1.09 -0.61 -3.96
C LEU A 17 1.55 0.82 -4.28
N ALA A 18 2.76 1.21 -3.86
CA ALA A 18 3.35 2.50 -4.22
C ALA A 18 3.54 2.64 -5.74
N GLY A 19 3.93 1.56 -6.43
CA GLY A 19 3.99 1.50 -7.89
C GLY A 19 2.62 1.67 -8.54
N MET A 20 1.57 1.05 -7.99
CA MET A 20 0.19 1.25 -8.45
C MET A 20 -0.27 2.70 -8.26
N MET A 21 0.10 3.35 -7.16
CA MET A 21 -0.18 4.78 -6.95
C MET A 21 0.53 5.65 -7.99
N ALA A 22 1.80 5.36 -8.30
CA ALA A 22 2.53 6.06 -9.34
C ALA A 22 1.87 5.89 -10.72
N LEU A 23 1.46 4.67 -11.08
CA LEU A 23 0.72 4.40 -12.32
C LEU A 23 -0.63 5.14 -12.38
N ALA A 24 -1.26 5.37 -11.22
CA ALA A 24 -2.49 6.15 -11.10
C ALA A 24 -2.26 7.68 -11.16
N GLY A 25 -1.01 8.15 -11.34
CA GLY A 25 -0.66 9.56 -11.47
C GLY A 25 -0.36 10.27 -10.16
N PHE A 26 -0.12 9.55 -9.07
CA PHE A 26 0.41 10.14 -7.84
C PHE A 26 1.93 10.22 -7.89
N GLU A 27 2.46 11.39 -7.57
CA GLU A 27 3.90 11.62 -7.42
C GLU A 27 4.33 11.54 -5.96
N ARG A 28 5.65 11.36 -5.75
CA ARG A 28 6.28 11.27 -4.43
C ARG A 28 5.58 10.27 -3.52
N CYS A 29 5.31 9.08 -4.06
CA CYS A 29 4.67 7.99 -3.33
C CYS A 29 5.63 7.41 -2.28
N GLU A 30 5.29 7.59 -1.01
CA GLU A 30 6.04 7.11 0.15
C GLU A 30 5.11 6.27 1.04
N TRP A 31 5.67 5.35 1.82
CA TRP A 31 4.91 4.60 2.83
C TRP A 31 5.65 4.53 4.15
N PHE A 32 4.87 4.41 5.23
CA PHE A 32 5.36 4.28 6.59
C PHE A 32 4.75 3.03 7.22
N ASN A 33 5.61 2.06 7.55
CA ASN A 33 5.18 0.84 8.23
C ASN A 33 4.82 1.16 9.68
N LEU A 34 3.69 0.64 10.13
CA LEU A 34 3.21 0.73 11.51
C LEU A 34 3.09 -0.68 12.08
N THR A 35 3.15 -0.80 13.41
CA THR A 35 2.98 -2.10 14.10
C THR A 35 3.87 -3.19 13.49
N ALA A 36 5.17 -2.90 13.34
CA ALA A 36 6.16 -3.79 12.73
C ALA A 36 5.81 -4.29 11.31
N GLY A 37 5.05 -3.51 10.53
CA GLY A 37 4.71 -3.82 9.14
C GLY A 37 3.42 -4.59 8.95
N VAL A 38 2.63 -4.82 10.00
CA VAL A 38 1.28 -5.40 9.88
C VAL A 38 0.35 -4.50 9.08
N VAL A 39 0.53 -3.17 9.22
CA VAL A 39 -0.18 -2.17 8.42
C VAL A 39 0.80 -1.07 7.98
N ALA A 40 0.44 -0.30 6.95
CA ALA A 40 1.21 0.86 6.51
C ALA A 40 0.28 2.02 6.11
N LEU A 41 0.83 3.23 6.22
CA LEU A 41 0.23 4.44 5.67
C LEU A 41 0.97 4.81 4.37
N HIS A 42 0.25 4.89 3.26
CA HIS A 42 0.76 5.38 1.98
C HIS A 42 0.34 6.83 1.74
N ARG A 43 1.28 7.65 1.27
CA ARG A 43 1.05 9.05 0.90
C ARG A 43 1.60 9.31 -0.49
N GLY A 44 0.82 9.99 -1.32
CA GLY A 44 1.25 10.52 -2.61
C GLY A 44 0.55 11.84 -2.90
N TYR A 45 1.09 12.63 -3.82
CA TYR A 45 0.58 13.94 -4.19
C TYR A 45 0.18 13.93 -5.67
N ARG A 46 -0.95 14.55 -6.01
CA ARG A 46 -1.33 14.77 -7.41
C ARG A 46 -1.07 16.24 -7.74
N LEU A 47 -0.13 16.47 -8.64
CA LEU A 47 0.23 17.82 -9.13
C LEU A 47 -0.68 18.23 -10.29
#